data_AF-A0A126Z939-F1
#
_entry.id   AF-A0A126Z939-F1
#
_cell.length_a   1.000
_cell.length_b   1.000
_cell.length_c   1.000
_cell.angle_alpha   90.00
_cell.angle_beta   90.00
_cell.angle_gamma   90.00
#
_symmetry.space_group_name_H-M   'P 1'
#
loop_
_entity.id
_entity.type
_entity.pdbx_description
1 polymer ?
#
loop_
_entity_poly.entity_id
_entity_poly.type
_entity_poly.pdbx_seq_one_letter_code
_entity_poly.pdbx_strand_id
1 'polypeptide(L)'
;MWLYLHHTGSDIIDLDSVTGRWRQVDDAEKPSGAMVLADLPIKGSYTIEDGKRYFTYWTSNGRFVFRTDEGLVFEVCQKRPDGSIMMLEPALACEITPSRYGDGRLRQGFSQMRLINATSDTVSELEYNSERFMRFYQSDFTAAAAVQDLSDWDFFVALQGAFGIFNERAASGRVAFTVEDDGTAQVQGRSMHRDELVFADTGQPCPKSGVWACMTDLRVSAVLTQGEAMPSNNGQSVQWVWSRPD
;
A
#
# COMPACT_ATOMS: atom_id res chain seq x y z
N MET A 1 19.61 2.91 -3.87
CA MET A 1 18.45 2.26 -3.26
C MET A 1 18.01 3.15 -2.13
N TRP A 2 16.89 3.84 -2.29
CA TRP A 2 16.35 4.72 -1.26
C TRP A 2 15.11 4.02 -0.72
N LEU A 3 15.11 3.81 0.60
CA LEU A 3 14.08 3.07 1.31
C LEU A 3 13.48 4.04 2.32
N TYR A 4 12.16 4.05 2.48
CA TYR A 4 11.47 4.90 3.44
C TYR A 4 11.45 4.26 4.80
N LEU A 5 11.85 4.96 5.87
CA LEU A 5 11.60 4.44 7.20
C LEU A 5 10.08 4.42 7.39
N HIS A 6 9.53 3.28 7.78
CA HIS A 6 8.11 3.01 7.93
C HIS A 6 7.58 3.72 9.17
N HIS A 7 7.55 5.05 9.10
CA HIS A 7 7.00 5.97 10.08
C HIS A 7 6.49 7.21 9.35
N THR A 8 5.78 7.05 8.23
CA THR A 8 5.30 8.20 7.45
C THR A 8 3.90 7.96 6.90
N GLY A 9 2.92 8.56 7.58
CA GLY A 9 1.87 9.26 6.88
C GLY A 9 2.47 10.54 6.29
N SER A 10 2.92 10.47 5.04
CA SER A 10 3.07 11.55 4.05
C SER A 10 3.67 12.94 4.38
N ASP A 11 4.10 13.26 5.62
CA ASP A 11 4.79 14.48 6.01
C ASP A 11 5.90 14.15 7.03
N ILE A 12 6.98 14.94 7.06
CA ILE A 12 8.03 14.80 8.08
C ILE A 12 7.49 15.38 9.39
N ILE A 13 7.06 14.51 10.29
CA ILE A 13 6.59 14.87 11.64
C ILE A 13 7.70 14.50 12.64
N ASP A 14 8.14 15.47 13.43
CA ASP A 14 9.15 15.32 14.48
C ASP A 14 8.48 15.27 15.87
N LEU A 15 9.09 14.56 16.80
CA LEU A 15 8.68 14.53 18.20
C LEU A 15 9.57 15.50 18.98
N ASP A 16 9.01 16.64 19.38
CA ASP A 16 9.72 17.63 20.17
C ASP A 16 10.21 17.02 21.49
N SER A 17 11.53 16.93 21.67
CA SER A 17 12.15 16.30 22.83
C SER A 17 11.91 17.03 24.16
N VAL A 18 11.50 18.30 24.11
CA VAL A 18 11.23 19.14 25.29
C VAL A 18 9.76 19.04 25.68
N THR A 19 8.85 19.03 24.71
CA THR A 19 7.41 19.08 24.96
C THR A 19 6.71 17.74 24.84
N GLY A 20 7.36 16.75 24.22
CA GLY A 20 6.79 15.42 23.96
C GLY A 20 5.61 15.44 22.98
N ARG A 21 5.48 16.51 22.19
CA ARG A 21 4.40 16.69 21.21
C ARG A 21 4.91 16.49 19.80
N TRP A 22 4.04 15.93 18.95
CA TRP A 22 4.26 15.91 17.52
C TRP A 22 4.17 17.31 16.94
N ARG A 23 5.09 17.66 16.04
CA ARG A 23 5.08 18.90 15.28
C ARG A 23 5.53 18.65 13.84
N GLN A 24 5.06 19.49 12.93
CA GLN A 24 5.61 19.52 11.57
C GLN A 24 7.04 20.09 11.60
N VAL A 25 7.92 19.49 10.79
CA VAL A 25 9.28 20.00 10.58
C VAL A 25 9.23 21.10 9.52
N ASP A 26 9.68 22.30 9.88
CA ASP A 26 9.76 23.42 8.95
C ASP A 26 10.80 23.12 7.85
N ASP A 27 10.62 23.68 6.64
CA ASP A 27 11.56 23.57 5.52
C ASP A 27 12.97 24.01 5.91
N ALA A 28 13.09 24.99 6.81
CA ALA A 28 14.38 25.46 7.33
C ALA A 28 15.08 24.47 8.27
N GLU A 29 14.34 23.53 8.86
CA GLU A 29 14.84 22.50 9.76
C GLU A 29 15.17 21.20 9.03
N LYS A 30 14.82 21.10 7.74
CA LYS A 30 15.14 19.95 6.91
C LYS A 30 16.66 19.82 6.74
N PRO A 31 17.24 18.62 6.90
CA PRO A 31 18.63 18.38 6.52
C PRO A 31 18.85 18.76 5.05
N SER A 32 19.96 19.45 4.76
CA SER A 32 20.33 19.86 3.40
C SER A 32 20.28 18.66 2.43
N GLY A 33 19.36 18.70 1.46
CA GLY A 33 19.16 17.66 0.45
C GLY A 33 17.90 16.79 0.60
N ALA A 34 17.05 17.03 1.60
CA ALA A 34 15.76 16.37 1.72
C ALA A 34 14.74 16.93 0.70
N MET A 35 14.15 16.05 -0.14
CA MET A 35 13.05 16.37 -1.07
C MET A 35 11.84 15.48 -0.82
N VAL A 36 10.64 16.02 -1.00
CA VAL A 36 9.35 15.32 -0.86
C VAL A 36 9.14 14.32 -2.01
N LEU A 37 8.52 13.18 -1.69
CA LEU A 37 8.27 12.04 -2.57
C LEU A 37 7.41 12.42 -3.79
N ALA A 38 8.01 12.45 -4.98
CA ALA A 38 7.28 12.15 -6.22
C ALA A 38 8.13 11.32 -7.19
N ASP A 39 9.44 11.61 -7.30
CA ASP A 39 10.27 11.10 -8.40
C ASP A 39 11.56 10.40 -7.97
N LEU A 40 11.47 9.24 -7.28
CA LEU A 40 12.64 8.38 -7.04
C LEU A 40 12.52 7.02 -7.75
N PRO A 41 13.63 6.49 -8.32
CA PRO A 41 13.64 5.36 -9.26
C PRO A 41 13.35 3.98 -8.64
N ILE A 42 13.28 3.85 -7.32
CA ILE A 42 12.98 2.61 -6.60
C ILE A 42 12.03 2.94 -5.45
N LYS A 43 10.80 2.38 -5.47
CA LYS A 43 9.77 2.56 -4.44
C LYS A 43 9.87 1.42 -3.42
N GLY A 44 10.09 1.74 -2.15
CA GLY A 44 10.17 0.73 -1.09
C GLY A 44 10.20 1.30 0.33
N SER A 45 9.73 0.54 1.31
CA SER A 45 9.69 0.90 2.72
C SER A 45 10.65 0.05 3.56
N TYR A 46 10.97 0.47 4.77
CA TYR A 46 11.80 -0.27 5.71
C TYR A 46 11.43 0.02 7.15
N THR A 47 11.56 -0.94 8.05
CA THR A 47 11.43 -0.70 9.50
C THR A 47 12.68 -1.17 10.23
N ILE A 48 12.83 -0.73 11.49
CA ILE A 48 13.86 -1.20 12.41
C ILE A 48 13.17 -1.75 13.66
N GLU A 49 13.28 -3.05 13.88
CA GLU A 49 12.79 -3.71 15.08
C GLU A 49 13.94 -4.42 15.78
N ASP A 50 14.11 -4.16 17.08
CA ASP A 50 15.20 -4.71 17.91
C ASP A 50 16.59 -4.56 17.26
N GLY A 51 16.82 -3.41 16.59
CA GLY A 51 18.08 -3.11 15.90
C GLY A 51 18.26 -3.79 14.54
N LYS A 52 17.33 -4.68 14.14
CA LYS A 52 17.32 -5.36 12.84
C LYS A 52 16.51 -4.57 11.82
N ARG A 53 17.03 -4.44 10.59
CA ARG A 53 16.35 -3.73 9.50
C ARG A 53 15.59 -4.68 8.58
N TYR A 54 14.37 -4.30 8.23
CA TYR A 54 13.52 -5.05 7.30
C TYR A 54 13.10 -4.14 6.16
N PHE A 55 13.04 -4.66 4.95
CA PHE A 55 12.83 -3.86 3.74
C PHE A 55 11.76 -4.48 2.85
N THR A 56 10.93 -3.64 2.25
CA THR A 56 10.08 -3.98 1.10
C THR A 56 10.42 -3.05 -0.06
N TYR A 57 10.56 -3.56 -1.28
CA TYR A 57 10.82 -2.69 -2.44
C TYR A 57 10.49 -3.38 -3.76
N TRP A 58 10.27 -2.57 -4.79
CA TRP A 58 10.23 -3.04 -6.17
C TRP A 58 11.62 -2.97 -6.81
N THR A 59 12.03 -4.04 -7.48
CA THR A 59 13.24 -4.05 -8.31
C THR A 59 12.99 -3.43 -9.68
N SER A 60 14.05 -3.11 -10.42
CA SER A 60 13.95 -2.57 -11.78
C SER A 60 13.31 -3.53 -12.79
N ASN A 61 13.37 -4.85 -12.54
CA ASN A 61 12.69 -5.86 -13.35
C ASN A 61 11.26 -6.16 -12.87
N GLY A 62 10.69 -5.28 -12.03
CA GLY A 62 9.30 -5.32 -11.61
C GLY A 62 8.99 -6.39 -10.56
N ARG A 63 9.96 -6.87 -9.77
CA ARG A 63 9.70 -7.83 -8.68
C ARG A 63 9.47 -7.09 -7.37
N PHE A 64 8.45 -7.50 -6.62
CA PHE A 64 8.28 -7.05 -5.24
C PHE A 64 9.07 -7.97 -4.31
N VAL A 65 9.91 -7.35 -3.49
CA VAL A 65 10.88 -8.04 -2.63
C VAL A 65 10.64 -7.66 -1.18
N PHE A 66 10.61 -8.67 -0.30
CA PHE A 66 10.83 -8.49 1.13
C PHE A 66 12.24 -8.97 1.49
N ARG A 67 12.99 -8.18 2.26
CA ARG A 67 14.36 -8.52 2.67
C ARG A 67 14.53 -8.32 4.17
N THR A 68 15.18 -9.29 4.81
CA THR A 68 15.52 -9.23 6.23
C THR A 68 16.92 -8.68 6.47
N ASP A 69 17.20 -8.31 7.72
CA ASP A 69 18.50 -7.81 8.16
C ASP A 69 19.64 -8.81 7.91
N GLU A 70 19.32 -10.10 8.04
CA GLU A 70 20.24 -11.22 7.81
C GLU A 70 20.53 -11.46 6.32
N GLY A 71 19.94 -10.65 5.44
CA GLY A 71 20.16 -10.71 4.00
C GLY A 71 19.31 -11.73 3.27
N LEU A 72 18.35 -12.38 3.94
CA LEU A 72 17.37 -13.23 3.27
C LEU A 72 16.48 -12.37 2.36
N VAL A 73 16.26 -12.85 1.13
CA VAL A 73 15.50 -12.15 0.10
C VAL A 73 14.35 -13.04 -0.33
N PHE A 74 13.13 -12.53 -0.16
CA PHE A 74 11.89 -13.18 -0.53
C PHE A 74 11.26 -12.40 -1.69
N GLU A 75 11.29 -12.98 -2.88
CA GLU A 75 10.62 -12.42 -4.05
C GLU A 75 9.17 -12.91 -4.05
N VAL A 76 8.21 -11.99 -3.97
CA VAL A 76 6.80 -12.33 -3.71
C VAL A 76 6.02 -12.42 -5.01
N CYS A 77 6.13 -11.38 -5.83
CA CYS A 77 5.42 -11.28 -7.10
C CYS A 77 6.24 -10.50 -8.12
N GLN A 78 5.83 -10.59 -9.38
CA GLN A 78 6.36 -9.80 -10.47
C GLN A 78 5.23 -9.05 -11.17
N LYS A 79 5.39 -7.72 -11.30
CA LYS A 79 4.63 -6.89 -12.21
C LYS A 79 5.21 -7.04 -13.61
N ARG A 80 4.39 -7.52 -14.54
CA ARG A 80 4.74 -7.66 -15.95
C ARG A 80 4.62 -6.31 -16.68
N PRO A 81 5.22 -6.17 -17.88
CA PRO A 81 5.12 -4.94 -18.68
C PRO A 81 3.68 -4.53 -18.99
N ASP A 82 2.78 -5.50 -19.12
CA ASP A 82 1.33 -5.29 -19.34
C ASP A 82 0.58 -4.84 -18.07
N GLY A 83 1.30 -4.59 -16.96
CA GLY A 83 0.73 -4.16 -15.69
C GLY A 83 0.08 -5.27 -14.86
N SER A 84 0.04 -6.51 -15.35
CA SER A 84 -0.47 -7.66 -14.59
C SER A 84 0.51 -8.09 -13.48
N ILE A 85 -0.04 -8.65 -12.40
CA ILE A 85 0.74 -9.21 -11.29
C ILE A 85 0.75 -10.73 -11.41
N MET A 86 1.94 -11.32 -11.34
CA MET A 86 2.15 -12.77 -11.26
C MET A 86 2.80 -13.11 -9.92
N MET A 87 2.20 -14.01 -9.14
CA MET A 87 2.85 -14.55 -7.94
C MET A 87 4.04 -15.41 -8.33
N LEU A 88 5.16 -15.29 -7.60
CA LEU A 88 6.36 -16.09 -7.84
C LEU A 88 6.31 -17.39 -7.03
N GLU A 89 6.96 -18.43 -7.55
CA GLU A 89 7.08 -19.72 -6.87
C GLU A 89 8.39 -19.79 -6.05
N PRO A 90 8.38 -20.36 -4.84
CA PRO A 90 7.20 -20.90 -4.15
C PRO A 90 6.25 -19.78 -3.70
N ALA A 91 4.94 -19.99 -3.88
CA ALA A 91 3.95 -19.04 -3.37
C ALA A 91 4.12 -18.85 -1.85
N LEU A 92 4.20 -17.58 -1.44
CA LEU A 92 4.35 -17.18 -0.04
C LEU A 92 3.07 -16.53 0.48
N ALA A 93 2.75 -16.81 1.74
CA ALA A 93 1.75 -16.12 2.53
C ALA A 93 2.44 -15.39 3.69
N CYS A 94 1.84 -14.27 4.12
CA CYS A 94 2.28 -13.53 5.30
C CYS A 94 1.17 -13.59 6.35
N GLU A 95 1.51 -14.08 7.54
CA GLU A 95 0.60 -14.16 8.68
C GLU A 95 1.11 -13.30 9.83
N ILE A 96 0.17 -12.67 10.54
CA ILE A 96 0.43 -11.98 11.80
C ILE A 96 -0.49 -12.56 12.86
N THR A 97 0.09 -13.01 13.96
CA THR A 97 -0.64 -13.56 15.11
C THR A 97 -0.11 -12.97 16.42
N PRO A 98 -0.84 -13.06 17.54
CA PRO A 98 -0.31 -12.66 18.83
C PRO A 98 0.91 -13.50 19.23
N SER A 99 2.00 -12.85 19.63
CA SER A 99 3.21 -13.53 20.12
C SER A 99 2.95 -14.23 21.45
N ARG A 100 3.68 -15.32 21.70
CA ARG A 100 3.59 -16.12 22.92
C ARG A 100 4.97 -16.39 23.48
N TYR A 101 5.09 -16.38 24.80
CA TYR A 101 6.27 -16.90 25.47
C TYR A 101 6.39 -18.42 25.22
N GLY A 102 7.58 -18.98 25.47
CA GLY A 102 7.83 -20.43 25.32
C GLY A 102 6.94 -21.33 26.19
N ASP A 103 6.26 -20.77 27.20
CA ASP A 103 5.27 -21.45 28.04
C ASP A 103 3.82 -21.34 27.51
N GLY A 104 3.63 -20.74 26.32
CA GLY A 104 2.35 -20.57 25.65
C GLY A 104 1.53 -19.36 26.10
N ARG A 105 1.94 -18.64 27.15
CA ARG A 105 1.26 -17.41 27.58
C ARG A 105 1.41 -16.32 26.53
N LEU A 106 0.35 -15.52 26.35
CA LEU A 106 0.40 -14.37 25.45
C LEU A 106 1.43 -13.35 25.94
N ARG A 107 2.27 -12.89 25.01
CA ARG A 107 3.18 -11.79 25.23
C ARG A 107 2.44 -10.50 24.87
N GLN A 108 1.81 -9.88 25.87
CA GLN A 108 0.99 -8.68 25.64
C GLN A 108 1.79 -7.59 24.92
N GLY A 109 1.16 -7.02 23.90
CA GLY A 109 1.70 -5.95 23.05
C GLY A 109 2.66 -6.41 21.95
N PHE A 110 2.92 -7.71 21.83
CA PHE A 110 3.77 -8.25 20.78
C PHE A 110 2.96 -9.10 19.79
N SER A 111 3.32 -8.97 18.52
CA SER A 111 2.85 -9.84 17.45
C SER A 111 4.02 -10.65 16.91
N GLN A 112 3.68 -11.77 16.29
CA GLN A 112 4.57 -12.62 15.52
C GLN A 112 4.18 -12.52 14.05
N MET A 113 5.12 -12.13 13.19
CA MET A 113 4.97 -12.19 11.74
C MET A 113 5.66 -13.46 11.22
N ARG A 114 4.95 -14.21 10.38
CA ARG A 114 5.48 -15.40 9.71
C ARG A 114 5.29 -15.31 8.20
N LEU A 115 6.35 -15.65 7.47
CA LEU A 115 6.23 -16.02 6.08
C LEU A 115 6.12 -17.53 5.98
N ILE A 116 5.10 -17.97 5.25
CA ILE A 116 4.73 -19.37 5.13
C ILE A 116 4.70 -19.71 3.64
N ASN A 117 5.25 -20.86 3.27
CA ASN A 117 5.20 -21.34 1.88
C ASN A 117 3.90 -22.11 1.59
N ALA A 118 3.74 -22.58 0.35
CA ALA A 118 2.57 -23.38 -0.06
C ALA A 118 2.41 -24.72 0.70
N THR A 119 3.45 -25.24 1.36
CA THR A 119 3.38 -26.47 2.18
C THR A 119 3.07 -26.18 3.65
N SER A 120 2.75 -24.93 4.00
CA SER A 120 2.51 -24.47 5.37
C SER A 120 3.77 -24.46 6.27
N ASP A 121 4.96 -24.58 5.68
CA ASP A 121 6.21 -24.45 6.42
C ASP A 121 6.56 -22.97 6.63
N THR A 122 6.97 -22.62 7.84
CA THR A 122 7.44 -21.28 8.15
C THR A 122 8.86 -21.09 7.62
N VAL A 123 9.03 -20.17 6.67
CA VAL A 123 10.33 -19.86 6.03
C VAL A 123 11.01 -18.64 6.63
N SER A 124 10.25 -17.77 7.32
CA SER A 124 10.77 -16.66 8.10
C SER A 124 9.81 -16.34 9.23
N GLU A 125 10.35 -15.98 10.38
CA GLU A 125 9.57 -15.62 11.56
C GLU A 125 10.26 -14.50 12.31
N LEU A 126 9.49 -13.55 12.83
CA LEU A 126 9.98 -12.55 13.77
C LEU A 126 8.87 -12.17 14.75
N GLU A 127 9.28 -11.78 15.95
CA GLU A 127 8.42 -11.11 16.91
C GLU A 127 8.73 -9.62 16.91
N TYR A 128 7.70 -8.80 17.07
CA TYR A 128 7.86 -7.35 17.13
C TYR A 128 6.81 -6.70 18.05
N ASN A 129 7.10 -5.50 18.54
CA ASN A 129 6.20 -4.76 19.43
C ASN A 129 5.10 -4.06 18.61
N SER A 130 4.06 -4.81 18.26
CA SER A 130 2.91 -4.31 17.50
C SER A 130 2.08 -3.28 18.25
N GLU A 131 2.06 -3.34 19.59
CA GLU A 131 1.35 -2.36 20.41
C GLU A 131 1.93 -0.96 20.25
N ARG A 132 3.24 -0.82 20.03
CA ARG A 132 3.86 0.47 19.74
C ARG A 132 3.20 1.14 18.53
N PHE A 133 3.01 0.40 17.44
CA PHE A 133 2.39 0.91 16.23
C PHE A 133 0.90 1.17 16.41
N MET A 134 0.20 0.27 17.11
CA MET A 134 -1.21 0.47 17.46
C MET A 134 -1.42 1.75 18.28
N ARG A 135 -0.56 2.02 19.26
CA ARG A 135 -0.63 3.25 20.06
C ARG A 135 -0.39 4.48 19.21
N PHE A 136 0.55 4.43 18.27
CA PHE A 136 0.77 5.54 17.34
C PHE A 136 -0.43 5.79 16.45
N TYR A 137 -0.97 4.74 15.81
CA TYR A 137 -2.19 4.82 15.01
C TYR A 137 -3.37 5.39 15.80
N GLN A 138 -3.60 4.91 17.02
CA GLN A 138 -4.68 5.42 17.89
C GLN A 138 -4.46 6.85 18.38
N SER A 139 -3.21 7.30 18.42
CA SER A 139 -2.85 8.66 18.80
C SER A 139 -2.87 9.64 17.63
N ASP A 140 -3.10 9.18 16.40
CA ASP A 140 -3.23 10.05 15.25
C ASP A 140 -4.59 10.74 15.26
N PHE A 141 -4.57 12.05 15.47
CA PHE A 141 -5.73 12.94 15.45
C PHE A 141 -5.72 13.87 14.22
N THR A 142 -4.80 13.65 13.27
CA THR A 142 -4.68 14.48 12.08
C THR A 142 -5.82 14.20 11.10
N ALA A 143 -6.00 15.10 10.13
CA ALA A 143 -6.96 14.89 9.05
C ALA A 143 -6.64 13.63 8.21
N ALA A 144 -5.40 13.15 8.23
CA ALA A 144 -4.99 11.94 7.54
C ALA A 144 -5.53 10.66 8.21
N ALA A 145 -5.83 10.70 9.51
CA ALA A 145 -6.40 9.57 10.25
C ALA A 145 -7.75 9.08 9.69
N ALA A 146 -8.47 9.92 8.95
CA ALA A 146 -9.75 9.56 8.31
C ALA A 146 -9.59 8.61 7.10
N VAL A 147 -8.40 8.52 6.53
CA VAL A 147 -8.12 7.71 5.32
C VAL A 147 -7.00 6.69 5.53
N GLN A 148 -6.26 6.82 6.63
CA GLN A 148 -5.21 5.89 7.02
C GLN A 148 -5.78 4.72 7.81
N ASP A 149 -5.12 3.57 7.70
CA ASP A 149 -5.36 2.42 8.56
C ASP A 149 -4.05 1.99 9.25
N LEU A 150 -4.11 0.90 10.03
CA LEU A 150 -2.95 0.42 10.76
C LEU A 150 -1.76 0.07 9.83
N SER A 151 -2.00 -0.26 8.56
CA SER A 151 -0.94 -0.58 7.60
C SER A 151 -0.10 0.64 7.22
N ASP A 152 -0.61 1.86 7.38
CA ASP A 152 0.20 3.07 7.20
C ASP A 152 1.23 3.28 8.33
N TRP A 153 1.00 2.61 9.47
CA TRP A 153 1.82 2.73 10.68
C TRP A 153 2.71 1.50 10.93
N ASP A 154 2.15 0.31 10.77
CA ASP A 154 2.81 -0.97 11.04
C ASP A 154 3.29 -1.62 9.74
N PHE A 155 4.63 -1.67 9.59
CA PHE A 155 5.31 -2.23 8.42
C PHE A 155 4.89 -3.67 8.11
N PHE A 156 4.70 -4.49 9.13
CA PHE A 156 4.38 -5.91 8.91
C PHE A 156 2.91 -6.06 8.52
N VAL A 157 2.02 -5.23 9.06
CA VAL A 157 0.62 -5.17 8.61
C VAL A 157 0.54 -4.70 7.15
N ALA A 158 1.34 -3.70 6.76
CA ALA A 158 1.48 -3.29 5.36
C ALA A 158 1.96 -4.42 4.46
N LEU A 159 2.98 -5.16 4.90
CA LEU A 159 3.51 -6.32 4.20
C LEU A 159 2.43 -7.40 4.02
N GLN A 160 1.70 -7.74 5.08
CA GLN A 160 0.61 -8.71 5.03
C GLN A 160 -0.50 -8.26 4.06
N GLY A 161 -0.92 -7.00 4.14
CA GLY A 161 -1.90 -6.41 3.23
C GLY A 161 -1.46 -6.46 1.77
N ALA A 162 -0.18 -6.15 1.50
CA ALA A 162 0.40 -6.22 0.15
C ALA A 162 0.32 -7.64 -0.43
N PHE A 163 0.62 -8.67 0.35
CA PHE A 163 0.46 -10.07 -0.08
C PHE A 163 -1.00 -10.38 -0.45
N GLY A 164 -1.96 -9.94 0.36
CA GLY A 164 -3.38 -10.09 0.06
C GLY A 164 -3.78 -9.43 -1.27
N ILE A 165 -3.35 -8.19 -1.48
CA ILE A 165 -3.62 -7.43 -2.71
C ILE A 165 -2.98 -8.12 -3.93
N PHE A 166 -1.74 -8.59 -3.82
CA PHE A 166 -1.07 -9.26 -4.94
C PHE A 166 -1.73 -10.59 -5.30
N ASN A 167 -2.12 -11.39 -4.30
CA ASN A 167 -2.86 -12.62 -4.53
C ASN A 167 -4.21 -12.35 -5.21
N GLU A 168 -4.98 -11.36 -4.74
CA GLU A 168 -6.24 -10.99 -5.38
C GLU A 168 -6.02 -10.53 -6.83
N ARG A 169 -5.00 -9.70 -7.08
CA ARG A 169 -4.67 -9.21 -8.44
C ARG A 169 -4.21 -10.33 -9.37
N ALA A 170 -3.37 -11.23 -8.89
CA ALA A 170 -2.91 -12.38 -9.66
C ALA A 170 -4.06 -13.33 -9.99
N ALA A 171 -4.96 -13.61 -9.03
CA ALA A 171 -6.12 -14.47 -9.24
C ALA A 171 -7.19 -13.84 -10.15
N SER A 172 -7.40 -12.53 -10.05
CA SER A 172 -8.41 -11.80 -10.83
C SER A 172 -7.93 -11.35 -12.22
N GLY A 173 -6.62 -11.38 -12.48
CA GLY A 173 -6.04 -10.82 -13.71
C GLY A 173 -6.18 -9.30 -13.83
N ARG A 174 -6.55 -8.59 -12.73
CA ARG A 174 -6.75 -7.13 -12.72
C ARG A 174 -5.44 -6.39 -13.00
N VAL A 175 -5.34 -5.80 -14.18
CA VAL A 175 -4.27 -4.87 -14.58
C VAL A 175 -4.48 -3.51 -13.90
N ALA A 176 -3.44 -2.98 -13.26
CA ALA A 176 -3.46 -1.62 -12.73
C ALA A 176 -3.57 -0.61 -13.88
N PHE A 177 -4.48 0.36 -13.74
CA PHE A 177 -4.55 1.51 -14.64
C PHE A 177 -3.16 2.14 -14.77
N THR A 178 -2.58 2.06 -15.95
CA THR A 178 -1.29 2.69 -16.25
C THR A 178 -1.58 3.69 -17.36
N VAL A 179 -1.42 4.97 -17.05
CA VAL A 179 -1.43 6.04 -18.05
C VAL A 179 -0.01 6.11 -18.59
N GLU A 180 0.15 5.83 -19.88
CA GLU A 180 1.42 6.02 -20.57
C GLU A 180 1.57 7.49 -20.98
N ASP A 181 2.81 7.98 -21.11
CA ASP A 181 3.12 9.38 -21.45
C ASP A 181 2.57 9.81 -22.83
N ASP A 182 2.13 8.85 -23.65
CA ASP A 182 1.49 9.07 -24.94
C ASP A 182 -0.03 9.30 -24.85
N GLY A 183 -0.61 9.26 -23.65
CA GLY A 183 -2.03 9.43 -23.42
C GLY A 183 -2.87 8.16 -23.60
N THR A 184 -2.26 6.98 -23.74
CA THR A 184 -2.98 5.71 -23.70
C THR A 184 -3.13 5.22 -22.26
N ALA A 185 -4.26 4.58 -21.98
CA ALA A 185 -4.50 3.95 -20.68
C ALA A 185 -4.80 2.46 -20.85
N GLN A 186 -4.11 1.64 -20.06
CA GLN A 186 -4.39 0.21 -19.97
C GLN A 186 -5.46 -0.03 -18.90
N VAL A 187 -6.69 -0.36 -19.30
CA VAL A 187 -7.79 -0.75 -18.39
C VAL A 187 -8.06 -2.24 -18.59
N GLN A 188 -7.75 -3.08 -17.60
CA GLN A 188 -8.03 -4.53 -17.63
C GLN A 188 -7.56 -5.24 -18.92
N GLY A 189 -6.35 -4.90 -19.42
CA GLY A 189 -5.74 -5.53 -20.59
C GLY A 189 -6.24 -5.02 -21.95
N ARG A 190 -7.05 -3.97 -21.96
CA ARG A 190 -7.37 -3.21 -23.18
C ARG A 190 -6.61 -1.89 -23.16
N SER A 191 -5.83 -1.67 -24.22
CA SER A 191 -5.32 -0.34 -24.56
C SER A 191 -6.50 0.49 -25.03
N MET A 192 -6.83 1.55 -24.28
CA MET A 192 -7.86 2.52 -24.67
C MET A 192 -7.19 3.88 -24.84
N HIS A 193 -7.48 4.55 -25.95
CA HIS A 193 -7.02 5.93 -26.16
C HIS A 193 -7.78 6.84 -25.18
N ARG A 194 -7.17 7.93 -24.69
CA ARG A 194 -7.82 8.89 -23.77
C ARG A 194 -9.17 9.40 -24.27
N ASP A 195 -9.35 9.46 -25.59
CA ASP A 195 -10.58 9.91 -26.25
C ASP A 195 -11.72 8.88 -26.21
N GLU A 196 -11.41 7.62 -25.86
CA GLU A 196 -12.39 6.53 -25.72
C GLU A 196 -12.82 6.28 -24.27
N LEU A 197 -12.11 6.89 -23.31
CA LEU A 197 -12.45 6.80 -21.89
C LEU A 197 -13.63 7.72 -21.57
N VAL A 198 -14.68 7.15 -20.99
CA VAL A 198 -15.82 7.91 -20.52
C VAL A 198 -15.54 8.36 -19.10
N PHE A 199 -15.47 9.68 -18.90
CA PHE A 199 -15.31 10.31 -17.60
C PHE A 199 -16.61 10.97 -17.15
N ALA A 200 -16.80 11.06 -15.84
CA ALA A 200 -17.81 11.92 -15.25
C ALA A 200 -17.36 12.39 -13.86
N ASP A 201 -17.64 13.65 -13.56
CA ASP A 201 -17.31 14.24 -12.26
C ASP A 201 -18.44 13.99 -11.25
N THR A 202 -18.12 13.98 -9.96
CA THR A 202 -19.11 13.92 -8.87
C THR A 202 -20.27 14.88 -9.11
N GLY A 203 -21.50 14.39 -8.93
CA GLY A 203 -22.74 15.14 -9.12
C GLY A 203 -23.24 15.24 -10.56
N GLN A 204 -22.41 14.92 -11.57
CA GLN A 204 -22.90 14.81 -12.95
C GLN A 204 -23.77 13.56 -13.11
N PRO A 205 -24.73 13.53 -14.05
CA PRO A 205 -25.46 12.31 -14.36
C PRO A 205 -24.52 11.31 -15.02
N CYS A 206 -24.58 10.06 -14.56
CA CYS A 206 -23.81 8.93 -15.03
C CYS A 206 -24.05 8.74 -16.54
N PRO A 207 -23.02 8.94 -17.38
CA PRO A 207 -23.19 8.88 -18.83
C PRO A 207 -23.57 7.49 -19.34
N LYS A 208 -23.19 6.44 -18.60
CA LYS A 208 -23.28 5.05 -19.03
C LYS A 208 -23.35 4.09 -17.85
N SER A 209 -24.28 3.13 -17.90
CA SER A 209 -24.36 2.08 -16.89
C SER A 209 -23.11 1.20 -16.86
N GLY A 210 -22.73 0.75 -15.67
CA GLY A 210 -21.64 -0.19 -15.44
C GLY A 210 -20.81 0.14 -14.22
N VAL A 211 -19.63 -0.47 -14.12
CA VAL A 211 -18.67 -0.24 -13.05
C VAL A 211 -17.79 0.96 -13.39
N TRP A 212 -17.72 1.92 -12.48
CA TRP A 212 -16.90 3.11 -12.53
C TRP A 212 -15.80 3.04 -11.47
N ALA A 213 -14.59 3.48 -11.80
CA ALA A 213 -13.46 3.56 -10.89
C ALA A 213 -13.16 5.03 -10.56
N CYS A 214 -12.85 5.32 -9.30
CA CYS A 214 -12.47 6.65 -8.85
C CYS A 214 -11.03 6.96 -9.27
N MET A 215 -10.81 8.08 -9.96
CA MET A 215 -9.49 8.48 -10.46
C MET A 215 -8.51 8.85 -9.35
N THR A 216 -9.00 9.28 -8.18
CA THR A 216 -8.16 9.63 -7.03
C THR A 216 -7.85 8.44 -6.12
N ASP A 217 -8.70 7.40 -6.11
CA ASP A 217 -8.42 6.12 -5.45
C ASP A 217 -9.05 4.98 -6.27
N LEU A 218 -8.22 4.33 -7.09
CA LEU A 218 -8.65 3.27 -8.00
C LEU A 218 -9.10 1.98 -7.30
N ARG A 219 -8.96 1.87 -5.97
CA ARG A 219 -9.56 0.79 -5.18
C ARG A 219 -11.06 1.01 -4.97
N VAL A 220 -11.50 2.26 -5.07
CA VAL A 220 -12.90 2.65 -4.93
C VAL A 220 -13.59 2.53 -6.28
N SER A 221 -14.57 1.62 -6.34
CA SER A 221 -15.42 1.45 -7.50
C SER A 221 -16.90 1.54 -7.13
N ALA A 222 -17.70 2.08 -8.04
CA ALA A 222 -19.16 2.14 -7.91
C ALA A 222 -19.83 1.47 -9.12
N VAL A 223 -20.83 0.64 -8.87
CA VAL A 223 -21.73 0.17 -9.93
C VAL A 223 -22.79 1.24 -10.08
N LEU A 224 -22.87 1.83 -11.28
CA LEU A 224 -23.78 2.92 -11.54
C LEU A 224 -24.69 2.64 -12.73
N THR A 225 -25.92 3.13 -12.68
CA THR A 225 -26.91 3.14 -13.76
C THR A 225 -26.89 4.49 -14.48
N GLN A 226 -27.02 4.46 -15.80
CA GLN A 226 -27.10 5.67 -16.62
C GLN A 226 -28.15 6.65 -16.09
N GLY A 227 -27.76 7.91 -15.95
CA GLY A 227 -28.60 9.02 -15.51
C GLY A 227 -28.56 9.30 -14.01
N GLU A 228 -28.07 8.37 -13.17
CA GLU A 228 -27.94 8.65 -11.74
C GLU A 228 -26.74 9.56 -11.43
N ALA A 229 -26.76 10.30 -10.32
CA ALA A 229 -25.66 11.20 -10.00
C ALA A 229 -24.37 10.44 -9.64
N MET A 230 -23.25 10.83 -10.24
CA MET A 230 -21.94 10.30 -9.88
C MET A 230 -21.65 10.57 -8.40
N PRO A 231 -21.25 9.56 -7.62
CA PRO A 231 -21.08 9.71 -6.19
C PRO A 231 -19.85 10.58 -5.85
N SER A 232 -19.85 11.09 -4.63
CA SER A 232 -18.61 11.61 -4.01
C SER A 232 -17.80 10.46 -3.43
N ASN A 233 -16.50 10.63 -3.31
CA ASN A 233 -15.66 9.72 -2.54
C ASN A 233 -15.34 10.40 -1.20
N ASN A 234 -15.80 9.84 -0.08
CA ASN A 234 -15.62 10.42 1.26
C ASN A 234 -16.03 11.90 1.36
N GLY A 235 -17.13 12.28 0.70
CA GLY A 235 -17.62 13.67 0.68
C GLY A 235 -16.81 14.63 -0.19
N GLN A 236 -15.76 14.15 -0.86
CA GLN A 236 -14.97 14.94 -1.80
C GLN A 236 -15.46 14.77 -3.23
N SER A 237 -15.37 15.87 -3.99
CA SER A 237 -15.59 15.85 -5.43
C SER A 237 -14.42 15.11 -6.09
N VAL A 238 -14.74 14.07 -6.86
CA VAL A 238 -13.76 13.25 -7.57
C VAL A 238 -14.19 13.09 -9.03
N GLN A 239 -13.24 12.67 -9.85
CA GLN A 239 -13.53 12.24 -11.21
C GLN A 239 -13.58 10.71 -11.25
N TRP A 240 -14.56 10.21 -11.99
CA TRP A 240 -14.74 8.78 -12.21
C TRP A 240 -14.46 8.44 -13.67
N VAL A 241 -13.96 7.23 -13.91
CA VAL A 241 -13.76 6.68 -15.24
C VAL A 241 -14.54 5.37 -15.39
N TRP A 242 -15.26 5.22 -16.50
CA TRP A 242 -16.04 4.02 -16.79
C TRP A 242 -15.07 2.86 -17.06
N SER A 243 -15.23 1.78 -16.31
CA SER A 243 -14.34 0.61 -16.39
C SER A 243 -14.93 -0.52 -17.23
N ARG A 244 -16.17 -0.93 -16.95
CA ARG A 244 -16.82 -2.09 -17.61
C ARG A 244 -18.34 -2.05 -17.47
N PRO A 245 -19.11 -2.84 -18.24
CA PRO A 245 -20.54 -3.04 -17.98
C PRO A 245 -20.76 -3.75 -16.63
N ASP A 246 -21.96 -3.61 -16.09
CA ASP A 246 -22.49 -4.44 -14.99
C ASP A 246 -22.80 -5.85 -15.52
#